data_AF-A0A1C5R930-F1
#
_entry.id   AF-A0A1C5R930-F1
#
_cell.length_a   1.000
_cell.length_b   1.000
_cell.length_c   1.000
_cell.angle_alpha   90.00
_cell.angle_beta   90.00
_cell.angle_gamma   90.00
#
_symmetry.space_group_name_H-M   'P 1'
#
loop_
_entity.id
_entity.type
_entity.pdbx_description
1 polymer ?
#
loop_
_entity_poly.entity_id
_entity_poly.type
_entity_poly.pdbx_seq_one_letter_code
_entity_poly.pdbx_strand_id
1 'polypeptide(L)'
;MKGEKQGLAVLHTSVFLMSLSGLFAKWLDLPSAVIVFWRVVFSSLCLLFFLKLRKEKTRLARRKDYLLLMAAGAVLVIHWTTFMQSIQTSTVAIGTLTFSTFPLFVTFLEPALFKEKLKMQQIISAAVMLVGVIFIVPRFEMGNFMTQGILWGMAGSLSYAVLSLMNRKFMEQYSSTLTAFYEQATASILLLPVLFFSPQRAQGSDFLILLTLGMVFTAVAHTLYIESLRYVKVQTAGIVSGMESVYSIAAAFFLLKETPSIRELIGGSIILGVVFYSSIRSVREDFGRQNTESCKSQG
;
A
#
# COMPACT_ATOMS: atom_id res chain seq x y z
N MET A 1 10.36 5.33 22.89
CA MET A 1 10.29 3.86 23.05
C MET A 1 8.87 3.27 23.10
N LYS A 2 7.95 3.68 24.01
CA LYS A 2 6.61 3.04 24.11
C LYS A 2 5.72 3.30 22.88
N GLY A 3 5.73 4.52 22.34
CA GLY A 3 4.96 4.88 21.13
C GLY A 3 5.47 4.24 19.83
N GLU A 4 6.77 3.99 19.71
CA GLU A 4 7.38 3.39 18.52
C GLU A 4 7.06 1.89 18.38
N LYS A 5 7.12 1.14 19.49
CA LYS A 5 6.67 -0.26 19.53
C LYS A 5 5.18 -0.38 19.21
N GLN A 6 4.37 0.57 19.69
CA GLN A 6 2.95 0.63 19.37
C GLN A 6 2.71 0.93 17.89
N GLY A 7 3.46 1.87 17.30
CA GLY A 7 3.40 2.19 15.88
C GLY A 7 3.73 0.99 14.98
N LEU A 8 4.77 0.23 15.32
CA LEU A 8 5.14 -1.00 14.60
C LEU A 8 4.06 -2.08 14.71
N ALA A 9 3.45 -2.27 15.88
CA ALA A 9 2.37 -3.24 16.05
C ALA A 9 1.12 -2.86 15.22
N VAL A 10 0.76 -1.58 15.21
CA VAL A 10 -0.33 -1.04 14.38
C VAL A 10 -0.05 -1.27 12.90
N LEU A 11 1.18 -0.98 12.45
CA LEU A 11 1.62 -1.21 11.09
C LEU A 11 1.57 -2.69 10.69
N HIS A 12 2.09 -3.61 11.52
CA HIS A 12 2.02 -5.04 11.23
C HIS A 12 0.57 -5.54 11.13
N THR A 13 -0.31 -5.06 12.01
CA THR A 13 -1.74 -5.39 11.96
C THR A 13 -2.35 -4.90 10.64
N SER A 14 -2.01 -3.67 10.25
CA SER A 14 -2.43 -3.12 8.94
C SER A 14 -1.95 -4.00 7.80
N VAL A 15 -0.65 -4.31 7.73
CA VAL A 15 -0.04 -5.08 6.65
C VAL A 15 -0.65 -6.48 6.57
N PHE A 16 -0.90 -7.13 7.71
CA PHE A 16 -1.58 -8.42 7.74
C PHE A 16 -2.98 -8.32 7.12
N LEU A 17 -3.78 -7.33 7.50
CA LEU A 17 -5.10 -7.14 6.90
C LEU A 17 -5.00 -6.83 5.39
N MET A 18 -4.14 -5.89 5.00
CA MET A 18 -3.95 -5.50 3.59
C MET A 18 -3.53 -6.69 2.72
N SER A 19 -2.73 -7.62 3.25
CA SER A 19 -2.28 -8.81 2.52
C SER A 19 -3.41 -9.74 2.06
N LEU A 20 -4.53 -9.77 2.77
CA LEU A 20 -5.67 -10.59 2.39
C LEU A 20 -6.53 -9.91 1.32
N SER A 21 -6.34 -8.60 1.09
CA SER A 21 -7.15 -7.84 0.12
C SER A 21 -6.97 -8.33 -1.32
N GLY A 22 -5.80 -8.85 -1.67
CA GLY A 22 -5.51 -9.38 -3.01
C GLY A 22 -6.37 -10.60 -3.39
N LEU A 23 -6.82 -11.38 -2.41
CA LEU A 23 -7.67 -12.57 -2.65
C LEU A 23 -9.02 -12.19 -3.27
N PHE A 24 -9.56 -11.03 -2.87
CA PHE A 24 -10.83 -10.52 -3.35
C PHE A 24 -10.79 -10.20 -4.85
N ALA A 25 -9.61 -9.90 -5.41
CA ALA A 25 -9.42 -9.71 -6.84
C ALA A 25 -9.70 -10.98 -7.65
N LYS A 26 -9.55 -12.15 -7.03
CA LYS A 26 -9.72 -13.48 -7.66
C LYS A 26 -11.05 -14.14 -7.30
N TRP A 27 -11.62 -13.83 -6.13
CA TRP A 27 -12.95 -14.35 -5.73
C TRP A 27 -14.13 -13.66 -6.40
N LEU A 28 -13.95 -12.41 -6.84
CA LEU A 28 -14.99 -11.67 -7.54
C LEU A 28 -14.74 -11.76 -9.04
N ASP A 29 -15.73 -12.29 -9.76
CA ASP A 29 -15.80 -12.18 -11.21
C ASP A 29 -16.34 -10.79 -11.58
N LEU A 30 -15.54 -9.76 -11.35
CA LEU A 30 -15.85 -8.37 -11.66
C LEU A 30 -14.60 -7.67 -12.17
N PRO A 31 -14.71 -6.71 -13.09
CA PRO A 31 -13.57 -5.89 -13.50
C PRO A 31 -12.94 -5.17 -12.31
N SER A 32 -11.61 -5.11 -12.27
CA SER A 32 -10.80 -4.48 -11.21
C SER A 32 -11.37 -3.12 -10.77
N ALA A 33 -11.70 -2.25 -11.72
CA ALA A 33 -12.23 -0.91 -11.45
C ALA A 33 -13.60 -0.94 -10.73
N VAL A 34 -14.46 -1.93 -11.03
CA VAL A 34 -15.77 -2.11 -10.36
C VAL A 34 -15.57 -2.59 -8.92
N ILE A 35 -14.64 -3.53 -8.69
CA ILE A 35 -14.27 -3.99 -7.36
C ILE A 35 -13.75 -2.80 -6.53
N VAL A 36 -12.83 -2.03 -7.11
CA VAL A 36 -12.23 -0.87 -6.44
C VAL A 36 -13.29 0.19 -6.13
N PHE A 37 -14.21 0.48 -7.06
CA PHE A 37 -15.31 1.42 -6.81
C PHE A 37 -16.11 1.03 -5.55
N TRP A 38 -16.63 -0.19 -5.49
CA TRP A 38 -17.44 -0.63 -4.34
C TRP A 38 -16.63 -0.71 -3.05
N ARG A 39 -15.37 -1.14 -3.15
CA ARG A 39 -14.41 -1.13 -2.03
C ARG A 39 -14.28 0.26 -1.40
N VAL A 40 -14.03 1.29 -2.20
CA VAL A 40 -13.82 2.65 -1.68
C VAL A 40 -15.13 3.30 -1.22
N VAL A 41 -16.27 2.94 -1.83
CA VAL A 41 -17.61 3.36 -1.37
C VAL A 41 -17.90 2.81 0.03
N PHE A 42 -17.77 1.49 0.24
CA PHE A 42 -18.00 0.91 1.57
C PHE A 42 -16.98 1.40 2.59
N SER A 43 -15.72 1.59 2.17
CA SER A 43 -14.70 2.17 3.04
C SER A 43 -15.06 3.59 3.47
N SER A 44 -15.44 4.46 2.55
CA SER A 44 -15.75 5.87 2.85
C SER A 44 -17.01 6.01 3.72
N LEU A 45 -18.04 5.19 3.48
CA LEU A 45 -19.24 5.15 4.31
C LEU A 45 -18.92 4.68 5.74
N CYS A 46 -18.10 3.63 5.89
CA CYS A 46 -17.67 3.13 7.20
C CYS A 46 -16.89 4.19 7.98
N LEU A 47 -15.96 4.89 7.33
CA LEU A 47 -15.15 5.94 7.96
C LEU A 47 -16.01 7.16 8.32
N LEU A 48 -16.95 7.56 7.46
CA LEU A 48 -17.89 8.64 7.75
C LEU A 48 -18.76 8.32 8.97
N PHE A 49 -19.26 7.10 9.04
CA PHE A 49 -20.03 6.62 10.19
C PHE A 49 -19.19 6.71 11.47
N PHE A 50 -17.94 6.25 11.44
CA PHE A 50 -17.04 6.30 12.59
C PHE A 50 -16.69 7.73 13.03
N LEU A 51 -16.44 8.65 12.09
CA LEU A 51 -16.21 10.06 12.39
C LEU A 51 -17.43 10.70 13.07
N LYS A 52 -18.64 10.38 12.59
CA LYS A 52 -19.89 10.86 13.21
C LYS A 52 -20.10 10.28 14.61
N LEU A 53 -19.84 8.99 14.80
CA LEU A 53 -19.94 8.34 16.12
C LEU A 53 -18.99 8.99 17.14
N ARG A 54 -17.75 9.29 16.73
CA ARG A 54 -16.76 9.95 17.59
C ARG A 54 -16.94 11.46 17.73
N LYS A 55 -17.92 12.04 17.01
CA LYS A 55 -18.14 13.49 16.92
C LYS A 55 -16.87 14.25 16.51
N GLU A 56 -16.02 13.61 15.69
CA GLU A 56 -14.82 14.25 15.14
C GLU A 56 -15.23 15.29 14.08
N LYS A 57 -14.54 16.44 14.08
CA LYS A 57 -14.79 17.48 13.08
C LYS A 57 -14.31 16.99 11.71
N THR A 58 -15.20 16.98 10.73
CA THR A 58 -14.87 16.58 9.35
C THR A 58 -14.31 17.73 8.51
N ARG A 59 -14.33 18.97 9.01
CA ARG A 59 -13.85 20.14 8.27
C ARG A 59 -12.34 20.25 8.35
N LEU A 60 -11.69 20.45 7.19
CA LEU A 60 -10.25 20.72 7.12
C LEU A 60 -9.96 22.18 7.47
N ALA A 61 -8.76 22.44 7.98
CA ALA A 61 -8.35 23.75 8.46
C ALA A 61 -8.21 24.77 7.32
N ARG A 62 -7.69 24.36 6.15
CA ARG A 62 -7.43 25.25 5.01
C ARG A 62 -8.06 24.71 3.74
N ARG A 63 -8.52 25.62 2.87
CA ARG A 63 -9.09 25.24 1.54
C ARG A 63 -8.10 24.47 0.67
N LYS A 64 -6.80 24.78 0.77
CA LYS A 64 -5.74 24.06 0.04
C LYS A 64 -5.67 22.59 0.42
N ASP A 65 -6.00 22.24 1.66
CA ASP A 65 -5.87 20.86 2.14
C ASP A 65 -6.95 19.96 1.53
N TYR A 66 -8.12 20.50 1.19
CA TYR A 66 -9.12 19.80 0.40
C TYR A 66 -8.55 19.37 -0.96
N LEU A 67 -7.88 20.29 -1.66
CA LEU A 67 -7.30 19.99 -2.96
C LEU A 67 -6.19 18.94 -2.86
N LEU A 68 -5.35 19.02 -1.83
CA LEU A 68 -4.27 18.06 -1.60
C LEU A 68 -4.80 16.67 -1.23
N LEU A 69 -5.83 16.57 -0.39
CA LEU A 69 -6.47 15.29 -0.07
C LEU A 69 -7.28 14.72 -1.23
N MET A 70 -7.88 15.57 -2.08
CA MET A 70 -8.48 15.12 -3.33
C MET A 70 -7.42 14.55 -4.29
N ALA A 71 -6.25 15.20 -4.39
CA ALA A 71 -5.14 14.67 -5.16
C ALA A 71 -4.64 13.33 -4.58
N ALA A 72 -4.58 13.19 -3.25
CA ALA A 72 -4.27 11.91 -2.61
C ALA A 72 -5.29 10.83 -2.96
N GLY A 73 -6.59 11.16 -2.94
CA GLY A 73 -7.65 10.26 -3.41
C GLY A 73 -7.52 9.86 -4.88
N ALA A 74 -7.09 10.77 -5.77
CA ALA A 74 -6.80 10.43 -7.16
C ALA A 74 -5.62 9.46 -7.30
N VAL A 75 -4.55 9.66 -6.51
CA VAL A 75 -3.42 8.72 -6.45
C VAL A 75 -3.86 7.37 -5.88
N LEU A 76 -4.76 7.36 -4.90
CA LEU A 76 -5.36 6.15 -4.34
C LEU A 76 -6.15 5.34 -5.38
N VAL A 77 -6.90 6.02 -6.27
CA VAL A 77 -7.59 5.37 -7.40
C VAL A 77 -6.59 4.66 -8.31
N ILE A 78 -5.50 5.35 -8.67
CA ILE A 78 -4.45 4.77 -9.51
C ILE A 78 -3.87 3.54 -8.81
N HIS A 79 -3.48 3.67 -7.55
CA HIS A 79 -2.90 2.56 -6.78
C HIS A 79 -3.83 1.34 -6.75
N TRP A 80 -5.08 1.51 -6.29
CA TRP A 80 -5.95 0.35 -6.12
C TRP A 80 -6.38 -0.29 -7.42
N THR A 81 -6.63 0.51 -8.46
CA THR A 81 -7.02 -0.02 -9.78
C THR A 81 -5.87 -0.80 -10.38
N THR A 82 -4.64 -0.25 -10.36
CA THR A 82 -3.46 -0.93 -10.92
C THR A 82 -3.05 -2.15 -10.10
N PHE A 83 -3.17 -2.12 -8.77
CA PHE A 83 -2.91 -3.27 -7.91
C PHE A 83 -3.91 -4.41 -8.16
N MET A 84 -5.22 -4.13 -8.19
CA MET A 84 -6.24 -5.14 -8.49
C MET A 84 -6.11 -5.67 -9.92
N GLN A 85 -5.81 -4.79 -10.88
CA GLN A 85 -5.56 -5.18 -12.27
C GLN A 85 -4.33 -6.10 -12.40
N SER A 86 -3.25 -5.80 -11.68
CA SER A 86 -2.04 -6.63 -11.65
C SER A 86 -2.38 -8.07 -11.24
N ILE A 87 -3.10 -8.23 -10.12
CA ILE A 87 -3.50 -9.54 -9.61
C ILE A 87 -4.45 -10.25 -10.57
N GLN A 88 -5.47 -9.56 -11.09
CA GLN A 88 -6.44 -10.16 -12.01
C GLN A 88 -5.79 -10.66 -13.30
N THR A 89 -4.93 -9.85 -13.91
CA THR A 89 -4.22 -10.21 -15.15
C THR A 89 -3.14 -11.28 -14.92
N SER A 90 -2.61 -11.42 -13.70
CA SER A 90 -1.54 -12.37 -13.40
C SER A 90 -1.87 -13.28 -12.21
N THR A 91 -1.07 -13.22 -11.14
CA THR A 91 -1.21 -14.01 -9.91
C THR A 91 -1.18 -13.09 -8.69
N VAL A 92 -1.67 -13.57 -7.54
CA VAL A 92 -1.51 -12.85 -6.28
C VAL A 92 -0.03 -12.62 -5.99
N ALA A 93 0.82 -13.61 -6.26
CA ALA A 93 2.27 -13.53 -6.07
C ALA A 93 2.91 -12.40 -6.88
N ILE A 94 2.61 -12.29 -8.19
CA ILE A 94 3.15 -11.21 -9.03
C ILE A 94 2.71 -9.84 -8.52
N GLY A 95 1.41 -9.68 -8.22
CA GLY A 95 0.87 -8.41 -7.75
C GLY A 95 1.51 -7.94 -6.45
N THR A 96 1.69 -8.83 -5.47
CA THR A 96 2.24 -8.45 -4.16
C THR A 96 3.76 -8.32 -4.18
N LEU A 97 4.48 -9.17 -4.92
CA LEU A 97 5.93 -9.08 -5.05
C LEU A 97 6.36 -7.78 -5.74
N THR A 98 5.63 -7.38 -6.78
CA THR A 98 5.86 -6.08 -7.42
C THR A 98 5.44 -4.93 -6.50
N PHE A 99 4.34 -5.06 -5.75
CA PHE A 99 3.98 -4.12 -4.68
C PHE A 99 5.11 -3.94 -3.65
N SER A 100 5.83 -5.01 -3.29
CA SER A 100 6.94 -4.97 -2.33
C SER A 100 8.15 -4.17 -2.80
N THR A 101 8.16 -3.71 -4.06
CA THR A 101 9.13 -2.74 -4.56
C THR A 101 8.78 -1.29 -4.19
N PHE A 102 7.62 -1.02 -3.61
CA PHE A 102 7.25 0.31 -3.11
C PHE A 102 8.37 1.07 -2.35
N PRO A 103 9.16 0.46 -1.44
CA PRO A 103 10.24 1.14 -0.72
C PRO A 103 11.34 1.67 -1.64
N LEU A 104 11.53 1.03 -2.81
CA LEU A 104 12.44 1.51 -3.85
C LEU A 104 12.00 2.89 -4.32
N PHE A 105 10.72 3.09 -4.61
CA PHE A 105 10.21 4.38 -5.06
C PHE A 105 10.29 5.44 -3.96
N VAL A 106 9.98 5.06 -2.71
CA VAL A 106 10.12 5.95 -1.55
C VAL A 106 11.56 6.45 -1.42
N THR A 107 12.54 5.56 -1.58
CA THR A 107 13.98 5.89 -1.52
C THR A 107 14.38 7.03 -2.44
N PHE A 108 13.78 7.13 -3.64
CA PHE A 108 14.10 8.19 -4.60
C PHE A 108 13.21 9.43 -4.43
N LEU A 109 11.94 9.25 -4.06
CA LEU A 109 10.98 10.34 -3.92
C LEU A 109 11.18 11.13 -2.61
N GLU A 110 11.43 10.44 -1.50
CA GLU A 110 11.54 11.05 -0.18
C GLU A 110 12.69 12.08 -0.12
N PRO A 111 13.93 11.81 -0.58
CA PRO A 111 14.98 12.82 -0.64
C PRO A 111 14.65 14.02 -1.52
N ALA A 112 13.93 13.83 -2.63
CA ALA A 112 13.52 14.93 -3.51
C ALA A 112 12.48 15.84 -2.85
N LEU A 113 11.56 15.28 -2.07
CA LEU A 113 10.49 16.00 -1.37
C LEU A 113 10.97 16.66 -0.07
N PHE A 114 11.87 16.00 0.67
CA PHE A 114 12.31 16.41 2.00
C PHE A 114 13.76 16.93 2.04
N LYS A 115 14.43 17.03 0.88
CA LYS A 115 15.82 17.51 0.72
C LYS A 115 16.85 16.71 1.53
N GLU A 116 16.62 15.41 1.69
CA GLU A 116 17.56 14.51 2.35
C GLU A 116 18.66 14.03 1.39
N LYS A 117 19.75 13.46 1.94
CA LYS A 117 20.84 12.89 1.12
C LYS A 117 20.55 11.44 0.80
N LEU A 118 20.53 11.12 -0.49
CA LEU A 118 20.37 9.75 -0.97
C LEU A 118 21.69 8.98 -0.77
N LYS A 119 21.64 7.85 -0.07
CA LYS A 119 22.83 7.05 0.26
C LYS A 119 23.08 6.01 -0.84
N MET A 120 24.35 5.78 -1.19
CA MET A 120 24.74 4.77 -2.21
C MET A 120 24.18 3.38 -1.94
N GLN A 121 24.07 2.98 -0.67
CA GLN A 121 23.53 1.67 -0.31
C GLN A 121 22.04 1.53 -0.63
N GLN A 122 21.28 2.63 -0.63
CA GLN A 122 19.89 2.61 -1.04
C GLN A 122 19.76 2.44 -2.57
N ILE A 123 20.69 3.03 -3.34
CA ILE A 123 20.79 2.79 -4.80
C ILE A 123 21.11 1.32 -5.08
N ILE A 124 22.08 0.75 -4.37
CA ILE A 124 22.45 -0.67 -4.53
C ILE A 124 21.25 -1.57 -4.18
N SER A 125 20.56 -1.29 -3.08
CA SER A 125 19.36 -2.04 -2.67
C SER A 125 18.25 -1.96 -3.73
N ALA A 126 18.04 -0.77 -4.29
CA ALA A 126 17.10 -0.58 -5.40
C ALA A 126 17.48 -1.40 -6.64
N ALA A 127 18.75 -1.37 -7.04
CA ALA A 127 19.25 -2.16 -8.17
C ALA A 127 19.04 -3.66 -7.96
N VAL A 128 19.35 -4.19 -6.77
CA VAL A 128 19.13 -5.61 -6.44
C VAL A 128 17.64 -5.97 -6.44
N MET A 129 16.77 -5.08 -5.94
CA MET A 129 15.31 -5.28 -6.03
C MET A 129 14.84 -5.38 -7.49
N LEU A 130 15.35 -4.52 -8.38
CA LEU A 130 15.04 -4.59 -9.82
C LEU A 130 15.51 -5.90 -10.45
N VAL A 131 16.68 -6.42 -10.06
CA VAL A 131 17.12 -7.77 -10.47
C VAL A 131 16.10 -8.82 -10.02
N GLY A 132 15.61 -8.76 -8.78
CA GLY A 132 14.55 -9.64 -8.28
C GLY A 132 13.29 -9.59 -9.14
N VAL A 133 12.83 -8.38 -9.52
CA VAL A 133 11.68 -8.21 -10.44
C VAL A 133 11.93 -8.84 -11.80
N ILE A 134 13.14 -8.66 -12.37
CA ILE A 134 13.51 -9.26 -13.66
C ILE A 134 13.43 -10.79 -13.60
N PHE A 135 13.83 -11.43 -12.49
CA PHE A 135 13.72 -12.88 -12.33
C PHE A 135 12.27 -13.39 -12.33
N ILE A 136 11.31 -12.57 -11.88
CA ILE A 136 9.88 -12.92 -11.91
C ILE A 136 9.37 -12.95 -13.36
N VAL A 137 9.92 -12.12 -14.26
CA VAL A 137 9.50 -12.06 -15.66
C VAL A 137 9.91 -13.35 -16.41
N PRO A 138 8.98 -14.14 -16.95
CA PRO A 138 9.35 -15.34 -17.71
C PRO A 138 9.95 -14.99 -19.08
N ARG A 139 9.29 -14.08 -19.80
CA ARG A 139 9.70 -13.46 -21.07
C ARG A 139 9.09 -12.06 -21.14
N PHE A 140 9.88 -11.06 -21.53
CA PHE A 140 9.40 -9.68 -21.60
C PHE A 140 8.72 -9.45 -22.95
N GLU A 141 7.40 -9.70 -23.00
CA GLU A 141 6.58 -9.56 -24.20
C GLU A 141 5.29 -8.84 -23.81
N MET A 142 4.88 -7.79 -24.53
CA MET A 142 3.67 -7.02 -24.18
C MET A 142 2.37 -7.83 -24.33
N GLY A 143 2.38 -8.92 -25.10
CA GLY A 143 1.28 -9.87 -25.18
C GLY A 143 1.22 -10.86 -24.01
N ASN A 144 2.24 -10.89 -23.14
CA ASN A 144 2.30 -11.79 -22.00
C ASN A 144 1.58 -11.18 -20.78
N PHE A 145 0.55 -11.87 -20.30
CA PHE A 145 -0.24 -11.46 -19.15
C PHE A 145 0.60 -11.24 -17.88
N MET A 146 1.68 -11.99 -17.66
CA MET A 146 2.57 -11.79 -16.51
C MET A 146 3.36 -10.49 -16.64
N THR A 147 3.85 -10.15 -17.83
CA THR A 147 4.54 -8.86 -18.06
C THR A 147 3.59 -7.70 -17.82
N GLN A 148 2.35 -7.77 -18.31
CA GLN A 148 1.32 -6.76 -18.04
C GLN A 148 1.03 -6.65 -16.54
N GLY A 149 0.86 -7.79 -15.85
CA GLY A 149 0.68 -7.83 -14.40
C GLY A 149 1.81 -7.12 -13.65
N ILE A 150 3.06 -7.35 -14.05
CA ILE A 150 4.22 -6.70 -13.43
C ILE A 150 4.22 -5.18 -13.66
N LEU A 151 3.90 -4.72 -14.87
CA LEU A 151 3.84 -3.29 -15.18
C LEU A 151 2.74 -2.59 -14.36
N TRP A 152 1.56 -3.20 -14.27
CA TRP A 152 0.47 -2.72 -13.42
C TRP A 152 0.88 -2.67 -11.95
N GLY A 153 1.53 -3.73 -11.46
CA GLY A 153 2.01 -3.81 -10.08
C GLY A 153 3.04 -2.73 -9.75
N MET A 154 4.02 -2.50 -10.63
CA MET A 154 5.02 -1.44 -10.50
C MET A 154 4.40 -0.03 -10.50
N ALA A 155 3.40 0.22 -11.36
CA ALA A 155 2.64 1.47 -11.34
C ALA A 155 1.86 1.65 -10.02
N GLY A 156 1.30 0.55 -9.50
CA GLY A 156 0.67 0.48 -8.18
C GLY A 156 1.64 0.79 -7.04
N SER A 157 2.86 0.27 -7.08
CA SER A 157 3.92 0.53 -6.09
C SER A 157 4.36 1.99 -6.10
N LEU A 158 4.57 2.57 -7.28
CA LEU A 158 4.96 3.98 -7.41
C LEU A 158 3.86 4.92 -6.91
N SER A 159 2.61 4.69 -7.31
CA SER A 159 1.48 5.49 -6.84
C SER A 159 1.28 5.37 -5.33
N TYR A 160 1.45 4.17 -4.76
CA TYR A 160 1.42 4.00 -3.30
C TYR A 160 2.54 4.80 -2.62
N ALA A 161 3.75 4.87 -3.21
CA ALA A 161 4.89 5.64 -2.68
C ALA A 161 4.56 7.12 -2.55
N VAL A 162 3.97 7.68 -3.61
CA VAL A 162 3.46 9.05 -3.60
C VAL A 162 2.39 9.21 -2.51
N LEU A 163 1.39 8.33 -2.48
CA LEU A 163 0.30 8.37 -1.50
C LEU A 163 0.81 8.34 -0.05
N SER A 164 1.73 7.43 0.25
CA SER A 164 2.28 7.26 1.61
C SER A 164 3.09 8.48 2.06
N LEU A 165 3.84 9.11 1.15
CA LEU A 165 4.56 10.36 1.45
C LEU A 165 3.61 11.54 1.67
N MET A 166 2.51 11.62 0.90
CA MET A 166 1.44 12.60 1.15
C MET A 166 0.81 12.38 2.52
N ASN A 167 0.49 11.12 2.86
CA ASN A 167 -0.14 10.76 4.14
C ASN A 167 0.73 11.06 5.34
N ARG A 168 2.03 10.80 5.27
CA ARG A 168 2.96 11.22 6.33
C ARG A 168 2.87 12.72 6.62
N LYS A 169 2.74 13.56 5.58
CA LYS A 169 2.63 15.01 5.76
C LYS A 169 1.29 15.42 6.38
N PHE A 170 0.19 14.76 6.02
CA PHE A 170 -1.12 15.05 6.61
C PHE A 170 -1.21 14.64 8.07
N MET A 171 -0.41 13.67 8.51
CA MET A 171 -0.47 13.15 9.87
C MET A 171 -0.03 14.14 10.96
N GLU A 172 0.67 15.20 10.57
CA GLU A 172 0.99 16.33 11.45
C GLU A 172 -0.24 17.19 11.79
N GLN A 173 -1.29 17.18 10.95
CA GLN A 173 -2.40 18.12 11.03
C GLN A 173 -3.77 17.47 11.21
N TYR A 174 -3.96 16.25 10.70
CA TYR A 174 -5.26 15.58 10.64
C TYR A 174 -5.22 14.20 11.31
N SER A 175 -6.38 13.68 11.72
CA SER A 175 -6.51 12.31 12.21
C SER A 175 -6.42 11.32 11.04
N SER A 176 -5.92 10.11 11.29
CA SER A 176 -5.78 9.07 10.26
C SER A 176 -7.13 8.71 9.65
N THR A 177 -8.18 8.65 10.47
CA THR A 177 -9.56 8.40 10.03
C THR A 177 -10.06 9.50 9.10
N LEU A 178 -9.80 10.77 9.41
CA LEU A 178 -10.23 11.89 8.56
C LEU A 178 -9.50 11.90 7.22
N THR A 179 -8.18 11.69 7.25
CA THR A 179 -7.35 11.56 6.04
C THR A 179 -7.84 10.42 5.16
N ALA A 180 -7.99 9.22 5.72
CA ALA A 180 -8.50 8.05 5.01
C ALA A 180 -9.91 8.29 4.45
N PHE A 181 -10.80 8.96 5.20
CA PHE A 181 -12.15 9.27 4.73
C PHE A 181 -12.11 10.12 3.46
N TYR A 182 -11.33 11.20 3.45
CA TYR A 182 -11.25 12.09 2.28
C TYR A 182 -10.66 11.40 1.04
N GLU A 183 -9.63 10.58 1.21
CA GLU A 183 -9.05 9.82 0.11
C GLU A 183 -10.05 8.82 -0.47
N GLN A 184 -10.70 8.03 0.39
CA GLN A 184 -11.67 7.01 -0.01
C GLN A 184 -12.94 7.62 -0.61
N ALA A 185 -13.44 8.73 -0.06
CA ALA A 185 -14.59 9.45 -0.59
C ALA A 185 -14.28 10.08 -1.95
N THR A 186 -13.10 10.69 -2.10
CA THR A 186 -12.66 11.22 -3.40
C THR A 186 -12.52 10.10 -4.43
N ALA A 187 -11.88 9.00 -4.05
CA ALA A 187 -11.75 7.84 -4.93
C ALA A 187 -13.11 7.28 -5.37
N SER A 188 -14.09 7.24 -4.46
CA SER A 188 -15.46 6.83 -4.77
C SER A 188 -16.12 7.72 -5.83
N ILE A 189 -15.94 9.03 -5.72
CA ILE A 189 -16.47 10.00 -6.68
C ILE A 189 -15.78 9.86 -8.04
N LEU A 190 -14.45 9.74 -8.05
CA LEU A 190 -13.67 9.64 -9.29
C LEU A 190 -13.93 8.34 -10.05
N LEU A 191 -14.23 7.25 -9.35
CA LEU A 191 -14.55 5.95 -9.96
C LEU A 191 -16.03 5.77 -10.29
N LEU A 192 -16.91 6.71 -9.93
CA LEU A 192 -18.34 6.63 -10.23
C LEU A 192 -18.65 6.39 -11.73
N PRO A 193 -17.93 6.99 -12.71
CA PRO A 193 -18.17 6.72 -14.13
C PRO A 193 -18.05 5.25 -14.52
N VAL A 194 -17.26 4.44 -13.79
CA VAL A 194 -17.05 3.02 -14.08
C VAL A 194 -18.37 2.24 -14.08
N LEU A 195 -19.36 2.63 -13.26
CA LEU A 195 -20.67 1.97 -13.23
C LEU A 195 -21.46 2.08 -14.54
N PHE A 196 -21.16 3.09 -15.36
CA PHE A 196 -21.86 3.35 -16.62
C PHE A 196 -21.16 2.67 -17.81
N PHE A 197 -19.84 2.53 -17.75
CA PHE A 197 -19.03 2.00 -18.87
C PHE A 197 -18.62 0.55 -18.71
N SER A 198 -18.73 -0.03 -17.50
CA SER A 198 -18.30 -1.41 -17.27
C SER A 198 -19.35 -2.41 -17.78
N PRO A 199 -18.93 -3.46 -18.52
CA PRO A 199 -19.84 -4.46 -19.08
C PRO A 199 -20.48 -5.35 -18.00
N GLN A 200 -19.88 -5.41 -16.81
CA GLN A 200 -20.30 -6.29 -15.72
C GLN A 200 -20.56 -5.48 -14.46
N ARG A 201 -21.62 -5.83 -13.75
CA ARG A 201 -22.09 -5.16 -12.54
C ARG A 201 -22.12 -6.14 -11.38
N ALA A 202 -21.84 -5.62 -10.19
CA ALA A 202 -21.97 -6.38 -8.95
C ALA A 202 -23.41 -6.86 -8.75
N GLN A 203 -23.57 -8.12 -8.36
CA GLN A 203 -24.85 -8.75 -8.04
C GLN A 203 -25.02 -8.91 -6.52
N GLY A 204 -26.21 -9.33 -6.09
CA GLY A 204 -26.55 -9.48 -4.66
C GLY A 204 -25.55 -10.31 -3.86
N SER A 205 -25.04 -11.40 -4.43
CA SER A 205 -24.03 -12.28 -3.82
C SER A 205 -22.69 -11.60 -3.56
N ASP A 206 -22.32 -10.62 -4.40
CA ASP A 206 -20.99 -9.99 -4.37
C ASP A 206 -20.88 -8.98 -3.23
N PHE A 207 -22.00 -8.40 -2.82
CA PHE A 207 -22.02 -7.29 -1.87
C PHE A 207 -21.50 -7.67 -0.48
N LEU A 208 -21.69 -8.91 -0.02
CA LEU A 208 -21.12 -9.34 1.26
C LEU A 208 -19.58 -9.35 1.21
N ILE A 209 -19.03 -9.82 0.09
CA ILE A 209 -17.59 -9.88 -0.18
C ILE A 209 -17.03 -8.45 -0.33
N LEU A 210 -17.68 -7.61 -1.13
CA LEU A 210 -17.31 -6.21 -1.35
C LEU A 210 -17.40 -5.36 -0.08
N LEU A 211 -18.42 -5.58 0.75
CA LEU A 211 -18.58 -4.92 2.03
C LEU A 211 -17.46 -5.29 2.99
N THR A 212 -17.12 -6.58 3.07
CA THR A 212 -16.00 -7.06 3.90
C THR A 212 -14.68 -6.47 3.43
N LEU A 213 -14.44 -6.47 2.11
CA LEU A 213 -13.26 -5.85 1.49
C LEU A 213 -13.17 -4.37 1.85
N GLY A 214 -14.25 -3.61 1.66
CA GLY A 214 -14.27 -2.17 1.89
C GLY A 214 -14.16 -1.77 3.37
N MET A 215 -14.82 -2.49 4.27
CA MET A 215 -14.81 -2.13 5.70
C MET A 215 -13.54 -2.62 6.41
N VAL A 216 -13.24 -3.92 6.33
CA VAL A 216 -12.17 -4.52 7.12
C VAL A 216 -10.82 -4.35 6.42
N PHE A 217 -10.74 -4.80 5.18
CA PHE A 217 -9.48 -4.84 4.42
C PHE A 217 -9.13 -3.52 3.73
N THR A 218 -9.93 -2.47 3.96
CA THR A 218 -9.69 -1.13 3.40
C THR A 218 -9.86 -0.04 4.44
N ALA A 219 -11.06 0.21 4.98
CA ALA A 219 -11.25 1.29 5.94
C ALA A 219 -10.39 1.09 7.20
N VAL A 220 -10.48 -0.07 7.85
CA VAL A 220 -9.68 -0.36 9.04
C VAL A 220 -8.20 -0.45 8.68
N ALA A 221 -7.85 -1.31 7.73
CA ALA A 221 -6.47 -1.54 7.35
C ALA A 221 -5.74 -0.24 6.92
N HIS A 222 -6.30 0.51 5.97
CA HIS A 222 -5.67 1.74 5.49
C HIS A 222 -5.56 2.83 6.57
N THR A 223 -6.57 2.94 7.45
CA THR A 223 -6.51 3.89 8.57
C THR A 223 -5.39 3.52 9.54
N LEU A 224 -5.19 2.23 9.84
CA LEU A 224 -4.09 1.76 10.68
C LEU A 224 -2.72 2.01 10.01
N TYR A 225 -2.61 1.80 8.70
CA TYR A 225 -1.41 2.15 7.95
C TYR A 225 -1.09 3.63 8.10
N ILE A 226 -2.05 4.51 7.81
CA ILE A 226 -1.88 5.96 7.91
C ILE A 226 -1.49 6.37 9.33
N GLU A 227 -2.18 5.84 10.35
CA GLU A 227 -1.85 6.12 11.76
C GLU A 227 -0.42 5.70 12.12
N SER A 228 0.06 4.58 11.59
CA SER A 228 1.43 4.14 11.85
C SER A 228 2.48 5.14 11.36
N LEU A 229 2.19 5.89 10.29
CA LEU A 229 3.08 6.92 9.75
C LEU A 229 3.29 8.12 10.68
N ARG A 230 2.50 8.25 11.75
CA ARG A 230 2.75 9.18 12.85
C ARG A 230 4.00 8.79 13.65
N TYR A 231 4.30 7.50 13.71
CA TYR A 231 5.33 6.93 14.59
C TYR A 231 6.54 6.39 13.82
N VAL A 232 6.35 5.97 12.57
CA VAL A 232 7.41 5.38 11.74
C VAL A 232 7.57 6.14 10.42
N LYS A 233 8.80 6.17 9.90
CA LYS A 233 9.07 6.74 8.57
C LYS A 233 8.42 5.90 7.48
N VAL A 234 8.09 6.52 6.34
CA VAL A 234 7.51 5.82 5.18
C VAL A 234 8.45 4.70 4.68
N GLN A 235 9.76 4.92 4.73
CA GLN A 235 10.74 3.89 4.40
C GLN A 235 10.59 2.63 5.28
N THR A 236 10.48 2.81 6.60
CA THR A 236 10.26 1.71 7.56
C THR A 236 8.90 1.05 7.34
N ALA A 237 7.86 1.85 7.08
CA ALA A 237 6.53 1.34 6.76
C ALA A 237 6.57 0.42 5.54
N GLY A 238 7.22 0.88 4.46
CA GLY A 238 7.38 0.09 3.24
C GLY A 238 8.15 -1.20 3.43
N ILE A 239 9.16 -1.19 4.30
CA ILE A 239 9.91 -2.39 4.63
C ILE A 239 9.01 -3.43 5.30
N VAL A 240 8.20 -3.02 6.28
CA VAL A 240 7.25 -3.92 6.94
C VAL A 240 6.17 -4.37 5.95
N SER A 241 5.73 -3.50 5.04
CA SER A 241 4.81 -3.84 3.96
C SER A 241 5.37 -4.90 3.00
N GLY A 242 6.67 -5.18 2.98
CA GLY A 242 7.19 -6.36 2.27
C GLY A 242 6.64 -7.69 2.82
N MET A 243 6.19 -7.71 4.09
CA MET A 243 5.50 -8.87 4.65
C MET A 243 4.12 -9.12 4.06
N GLU A 244 3.54 -8.12 3.40
CA GLU A 244 2.31 -8.27 2.64
C GLU A 244 2.42 -9.42 1.64
N SER A 245 3.51 -9.46 0.86
CA SER A 245 3.74 -10.57 -0.08
C SER A 245 3.77 -11.93 0.55
N VAL A 246 4.42 -12.08 1.71
CA VAL A 246 4.54 -13.39 2.35
C VAL A 246 3.17 -13.88 2.80
N TYR A 247 2.38 -13.01 3.44
CA TYR A 247 1.03 -13.36 3.88
C TYR A 247 0.07 -13.58 2.70
N SER A 248 0.11 -12.73 1.67
CA SER A 248 -0.73 -12.85 0.48
C SER A 248 -0.44 -14.13 -0.30
N ILE A 249 0.84 -14.45 -0.53
CA ILE A 249 1.24 -15.67 -1.24
C ILE A 249 0.82 -16.91 -0.46
N ALA A 250 1.04 -16.93 0.86
CA ALA A 250 0.60 -18.04 1.70
C ALA A 250 -0.93 -18.20 1.65
N ALA A 251 -1.68 -17.11 1.78
CA ALA A 251 -3.13 -17.13 1.73
C ALA A 251 -3.65 -17.57 0.36
N ALA A 252 -3.05 -17.10 -0.74
CA ALA A 252 -3.39 -17.52 -2.10
C ALA A 252 -3.12 -19.01 -2.33
N PHE A 253 -2.01 -19.53 -1.81
CA PHE A 253 -1.71 -20.97 -1.88
C PHE A 253 -2.78 -21.81 -1.17
N PHE A 254 -3.18 -21.43 0.05
CA PHE A 254 -4.17 -22.21 0.81
C PHE A 254 -5.60 -22.06 0.29
N LEU A 255 -6.01 -20.84 -0.05
CA LEU A 255 -7.40 -20.47 -0.33
C LEU A 255 -7.74 -20.42 -1.82
N LEU A 256 -6.78 -20.05 -2.67
CA LEU A 256 -6.96 -19.98 -4.14
C LEU A 256 -6.28 -21.14 -4.87
N LYS A 257 -5.48 -21.95 -4.17
CA LYS A 257 -4.65 -23.02 -4.76
C LYS A 257 -3.66 -22.48 -5.81
N GLU A 258 -3.27 -21.22 -5.72
CA GLU A 258 -2.21 -20.64 -6.55
C GLU A 258 -0.84 -21.11 -6.05
N THR A 259 -0.11 -21.86 -6.87
CA THR A 259 1.26 -22.29 -6.56
C THR A 259 2.27 -21.36 -7.22
N PRO A 260 3.10 -20.63 -6.45
CA PRO A 260 4.15 -19.80 -7.02
C PRO A 260 5.14 -20.64 -7.82
N SER A 261 5.45 -20.17 -9.02
CA SER A 261 6.50 -20.71 -9.87
C SER A 261 7.89 -20.53 -9.22
N ILE A 262 8.85 -21.34 -9.67
CA ILE A 262 10.25 -21.25 -9.23
C ILE A 262 10.82 -19.84 -9.47
N ARG A 263 10.39 -19.16 -10.54
CA ARG A 263 10.79 -17.78 -10.87
C ARG A 263 10.27 -16.77 -9.86
N GLU A 264 8.99 -16.87 -9.50
CA GLU A 264 8.40 -16.04 -8.43
C GLU A 264 9.06 -16.30 -7.08
N LEU A 265 9.42 -17.56 -6.77
CA LEU A 265 10.14 -17.90 -5.54
C LEU A 265 11.56 -17.29 -5.51
N ILE A 266 12.33 -17.41 -6.59
CA ILE A 266 13.69 -16.85 -6.67
C ILE A 266 13.64 -15.32 -6.64
N GLY A 267 12.86 -14.71 -7.54
CA GLY A 267 12.73 -13.26 -7.63
C GLY A 267 12.14 -12.66 -6.34
N GLY A 268 11.12 -13.30 -5.77
CA GLY A 268 10.52 -12.91 -4.51
C GLY A 268 11.48 -13.01 -3.33
N SER A 269 12.31 -14.05 -3.27
CA SER A 269 13.35 -14.18 -2.24
C SER A 269 14.38 -13.05 -2.31
N ILE A 270 14.76 -12.61 -3.52
CA ILE A 270 15.65 -11.47 -3.72
C ILE A 270 14.99 -10.18 -3.22
N ILE A 271 13.75 -9.89 -3.66
CA ILE A 271 13.01 -8.68 -3.28
C ILE A 271 12.85 -8.62 -1.75
N LEU A 272 12.33 -9.70 -1.15
CA LEU A 272 12.12 -9.78 0.29
C LEU A 272 13.44 -9.72 1.05
N GLY A 273 14.50 -10.35 0.55
CA GLY A 273 15.84 -10.29 1.13
C GLY A 273 16.37 -8.86 1.22
N VAL A 274 16.19 -8.06 0.17
CA VAL A 274 16.56 -6.63 0.19
C VAL A 274 15.72 -5.85 1.20
N VAL A 275 14.41 -6.12 1.24
CA VAL A 275 13.50 -5.49 2.20
C VAL A 275 13.93 -5.78 3.64
N PHE A 276 14.19 -7.05 3.97
CA PHE A 276 14.68 -7.46 5.28
C PHE A 276 16.05 -6.86 5.63
N TYR A 277 16.99 -6.88 4.69
CA TYR A 277 18.31 -6.27 4.89
C TYR A 277 18.20 -4.76 5.19
N SER A 278 17.35 -4.06 4.43
CA SER A 278 17.06 -2.64 4.64
C SER A 278 16.40 -2.39 5.99
N SER A 279 15.55 -3.33 6.46
CA SER A 279 14.92 -3.31 7.78
C SER A 279 15.93 -3.27 8.91
N ILE A 280 16.77 -4.31 9.00
CA ILE A 280 17.74 -4.51 10.07
C ILE A 280 18.67 -3.30 10.18
N ARG A 281 19.04 -2.76 9.02
CA ARG A 281 19.95 -1.63 8.96
C ARG A 281 19.30 -0.31 9.38
N SER A 282 18.06 -0.03 8.95
CA SER A 282 17.35 1.19 9.34
C SER A 282 17.23 1.30 10.86
N VAL A 283 16.90 0.18 11.50
CA VAL A 283 16.87 0.05 12.97
C VAL A 283 18.24 0.38 13.56
N ARG A 284 19.33 -0.19 13.03
CA ARG A 284 20.69 0.07 13.54
C ARG A 284 21.12 1.54 13.40
N GLU A 285 20.73 2.21 12.31
CA GLU A 285 21.06 3.63 12.09
C GLU A 285 20.26 4.56 13.02
N ASP A 286 18.98 4.26 13.28
CA ASP A 286 18.14 5.05 14.19
C ASP A 286 18.56 4.84 15.67
N PHE A 287 18.94 3.62 16.07
CA PHE A 287 19.55 3.36 17.39
C PHE A 287 20.89 4.09 17.57
N GLY A 288 21.72 4.13 16.53
CA GLY A 288 23.01 4.83 16.57
C GLY A 288 22.86 6.35 16.75
N ARG A 289 21.85 6.96 16.11
CA ARG A 289 21.53 8.40 16.25
C ARG A 289 20.98 8.77 17.63
N GLN A 290 20.06 7.97 18.18
CA GLN A 290 19.50 8.22 19.52
C GLN A 290 20.59 8.18 20.61
N ASN A 291 21.54 7.25 20.52
CA ASN A 291 22.66 7.18 21.47
C ASN A 291 23.62 8.37 21.35
N THR A 292 23.86 8.90 20.14
CA THR A 292 24.73 10.06 19.94
C THR A 292 24.09 11.37 20.39
N GLU A 293 22.78 11.54 20.24
CA GLU A 293 22.05 12.69 20.77
C GLU A 293 21.94 12.66 22.31
N SER A 294 21.73 11.48 22.90
CA SER A 294 21.73 11.32 24.37
C SER A 294 23.08 11.70 24.98
N CYS A 295 24.20 11.27 24.40
CA CYS A 295 25.54 11.65 24.85
C CYS A 295 25.82 13.16 24.72
N LYS A 296 25.26 13.83 23.69
CA LYS A 296 25.41 15.28 23.51
C LYS A 296 24.53 16.11 24.45
N SER A 297 23.45 15.54 24.98
CA SER A 297 22.58 16.23 25.95
C SER A 297 23.07 16.15 27.40
N GLN A 298 24.06 15.30 27.66
CA GLN A 298 24.62 15.03 29.00
C GLN A 298 26.04 15.58 29.20
N GLY A 299 26.62 16.23 28.19
CA GLY A 299 27.92 16.92 28.26
C GLY A 299 27.78 18.38 27.93
#